data_AF-A0AB73NG74-F1
#
_entry.id   AF-A0AB73NG74-F1
#
_cell.length_a   1.000
_cell.length_b   1.000
_cell.length_c   1.000
_cell.angle_alpha   90.00
_cell.angle_beta   90.00
_cell.angle_gamma   90.00
#
_symmetry.space_group_name_H-M   'P 1'
#
loop_
_entity.id
_entity.type
_entity.pdbx_description
1 polymer ?
#
loop_
_entity_poly.entity_id
_entity_poly.type
_entity_poly.pdbx_seq_one_letter_code
_entity_poly.pdbx_strand_id
1 'polypeptide(L)'
;MKWLKRPQSNNGPGCQVALTEVGGLYGGERADVFGYRWGFDGGSIVVESKISRSDFLADRSKPHRNGQTAGMGTYRYYICPEGIIDIADLPNAWGLLWVNKRGHVKIKAGHVCCHIFSGYGVARQMSNFWRHDADLRFELDMLAHSLVRFGDPEEAKTMVRGATREVSRLANEVNKLNEELKRTRTDRFWLARYKEKYGELTHD
;
A
#
# COMPACT_ATOMS: atom_id res chain seq x y z
N MET A 1 0.20 -2.39 4.41
CA MET A 1 0.34 -1.86 3.03
C MET A 1 0.91 -0.43 2.94
N LYS A 2 0.34 0.58 3.61
CA LYS A 2 0.76 2.00 3.42
C LYS A 2 2.27 2.26 3.60
N TRP A 3 2.91 1.58 4.55
CA TRP A 3 4.36 1.74 4.78
C TRP A 3 5.19 1.25 3.59
N LEU A 4 4.85 0.11 2.96
CA LEU A 4 5.59 -0.40 1.79
C LEU A 4 5.61 0.57 0.61
N LYS A 5 4.48 1.23 0.37
CA LYS A 5 4.32 2.23 -0.71
C LYS A 5 4.95 3.59 -0.37
N ARG A 6 5.39 3.79 0.87
CA ARG A 6 5.94 5.07 1.32
C ARG A 6 7.31 5.31 0.66
N PRO A 7 7.60 6.51 0.13
CA PRO A 7 8.88 6.78 -0.53
C PRO A 7 10.05 6.78 0.46
N GLN A 8 11.27 6.59 -0.06
CA GLN A 8 12.51 6.62 0.74
C GLN A 8 12.70 7.93 1.50
N SER A 9 12.32 9.07 0.90
CA SER A 9 12.39 10.39 1.55
C SER A 9 11.52 10.51 2.81
N ASN A 10 10.56 9.59 3.00
CA ASN A 10 9.69 9.56 4.18
C ASN A 10 9.90 8.26 4.99
N ASN A 11 11.10 7.67 4.95
CA ASN A 11 11.44 6.46 5.68
C ASN A 11 10.51 5.28 5.29
N GLY A 12 10.35 5.06 4.00
CA GLY A 12 9.69 3.87 3.46
C GLY A 12 10.55 3.20 2.39
N PRO A 13 10.25 1.96 2.03
CA PRO A 13 11.03 1.25 1.01
C PRO A 13 10.70 1.67 -0.43
N GLY A 14 9.57 2.34 -0.67
CA GLY A 14 9.19 2.83 -2.00
C GLY A 14 8.76 1.73 -2.98
N CYS A 15 8.15 0.66 -2.49
CA CYS A 15 7.66 -0.43 -3.34
C CYS A 15 6.58 0.06 -4.30
N GLN A 16 6.68 -0.32 -5.57
CA GLN A 16 5.64 -0.02 -6.56
C GLN A 16 4.51 -1.04 -6.51
N VAL A 17 4.78 -2.27 -6.07
CA VAL A 17 3.75 -3.30 -5.82
C VAL A 17 3.63 -3.53 -4.31
N ALA A 18 2.41 -3.68 -3.81
CA ALA A 18 2.13 -4.09 -2.45
C ALA A 18 0.86 -4.95 -2.43
N LEU A 19 0.95 -6.13 -1.81
CA LEU A 19 -0.10 -7.14 -1.74
C LEU A 19 -0.22 -7.63 -0.29
N THR A 20 -1.37 -8.17 0.06
CA THR A 20 -1.63 -8.79 1.37
C THR A 20 -2.09 -10.23 1.21
N GLU A 21 -1.82 -11.03 2.23
CA GLU A 21 -2.25 -12.43 2.33
C GLU A 21 -1.84 -13.23 1.08
N VAL A 22 -0.55 -13.16 0.75
CA VAL A 22 -0.01 -13.79 -0.46
C VAL A 22 0.84 -15.02 -0.13
N GLY A 23 0.94 -15.92 -1.10
CA GLY A 23 1.67 -17.18 -0.96
C GLY A 23 0.74 -18.37 -0.81
N GLY A 24 1.21 -19.43 -0.15
CA GLY A 24 0.47 -20.70 -0.03
C GLY A 24 0.34 -21.49 -1.33
N LEU A 25 0.99 -21.05 -2.41
CA LEU A 25 1.07 -21.82 -3.65
C LEU A 25 1.83 -23.11 -3.39
N TYR A 26 1.28 -24.24 -3.83
CA TYR A 26 1.91 -25.56 -3.67
C TYR A 26 2.25 -25.92 -2.21
N GLY A 27 1.56 -25.34 -1.22
CA GLY A 27 1.88 -25.52 0.20
C GLY A 27 3.10 -24.72 0.68
N GLY A 28 3.58 -23.78 -0.13
CA GLY A 28 4.71 -22.91 0.17
C GLY A 28 4.42 -21.84 1.23
N GLU A 29 5.41 -20.98 1.47
CA GLU A 29 5.34 -19.88 2.44
C GLU A 29 4.13 -18.98 2.18
N ARG A 30 3.52 -18.51 3.27
CA ARG A 30 2.49 -17.47 3.25
C ARG A 30 3.01 -16.24 3.99
N ALA A 31 2.90 -15.10 3.34
CA ALA A 31 3.27 -13.80 3.88
C ALA A 31 2.03 -12.93 4.13
N ASP A 32 2.01 -12.25 5.28
CA ASP A 32 0.92 -11.33 5.62
C ASP A 32 0.90 -10.14 4.64
N VAL A 33 2.09 -9.61 4.31
CA VAL A 33 2.27 -8.53 3.36
C VAL A 33 3.51 -8.78 2.51
N PHE A 34 3.36 -8.58 1.21
CA PHE A 34 4.46 -8.59 0.25
C PHE A 34 4.53 -7.27 -0.50
N GLY A 35 5.72 -6.76 -0.72
CA GLY A 35 5.98 -5.60 -1.56
C GLY A 35 7.09 -5.92 -2.54
N TYR A 36 7.05 -5.29 -3.70
CA TYR A 36 8.14 -5.36 -4.66
C TYR A 36 8.57 -3.97 -5.08
N ARG A 37 9.87 -3.72 -5.00
CA ARG A 37 10.51 -2.54 -5.57
C ARG A 37 11.29 -2.94 -6.82
N TRP A 38 11.04 -2.28 -7.94
CA TRP A 38 11.90 -2.38 -9.13
C TRP A 38 12.91 -1.23 -9.19
N GLY A 39 14.03 -1.45 -9.90
CA GLY A 39 15.09 -0.47 -10.13
C GLY A 39 16.46 -0.94 -9.64
N PHE A 40 17.43 -0.01 -9.61
CA PHE A 40 18.85 -0.28 -9.28
C PHE A 40 19.06 -0.90 -7.88
N ASP A 41 18.16 -0.60 -6.93
CA ASP A 41 18.11 -1.24 -5.59
C ASP A 41 16.76 -1.91 -5.38
N GLY A 42 16.33 -2.62 -6.42
CA GLY A 42 15.12 -3.42 -6.38
C GLY A 42 15.22 -4.59 -5.41
N GLY A 43 14.06 -5.06 -4.98
CA GLY A 43 13.96 -6.19 -4.07
C GLY A 43 12.53 -6.38 -3.59
N SER A 44 12.21 -7.62 -3.26
CA SER A 44 10.99 -7.98 -2.57
C SER A 44 11.11 -7.69 -1.07
N ILE A 45 9.98 -7.36 -0.46
CA ILE A 45 9.88 -7.07 0.96
C ILE A 45 8.71 -7.84 1.54
N VAL A 46 8.98 -8.68 2.53
CA VAL A 46 7.95 -9.34 3.31
C VAL A 46 7.80 -8.64 4.65
N VAL A 47 6.56 -8.43 5.08
CA VAL A 47 6.25 -7.89 6.41
C VAL A 47 5.27 -8.82 7.12
N GLU A 48 5.68 -9.32 8.27
CA GLU A 48 4.89 -10.22 9.13
C GLU A 48 4.35 -9.49 10.34
N SER A 49 3.04 -9.53 10.53
CA SER A 49 2.37 -8.89 11.65
C SER A 49 2.39 -9.79 12.87
N LYS A 50 2.82 -9.25 14.02
CA LYS A 50 2.85 -9.96 15.29
C LYS A 50 2.12 -9.18 16.38
N ILE A 51 1.22 -9.88 17.07
CA ILE A 51 0.39 -9.29 18.14
C ILE A 51 0.82 -9.71 19.55
N SER A 52 1.73 -10.69 19.66
CA SER A 52 2.25 -11.18 20.93
C SER A 52 3.68 -11.70 20.78
N ARG A 53 4.39 -11.85 21.91
CA ARG A 53 5.75 -12.41 21.93
C ARG A 53 5.76 -13.89 21.56
N SER A 54 4.74 -14.65 21.93
CA SER A 54 4.62 -16.08 21.57
C SER A 54 4.41 -16.27 20.07
N ASP A 55 3.57 -15.44 19.46
CA ASP A 55 3.32 -15.44 18.01
C ASP A 55 4.61 -15.12 17.23
N PHE A 56 5.39 -14.15 17.71
CA PHE A 56 6.73 -13.87 17.16
C PHE A 56 7.67 -15.08 17.25
N LEU A 57 7.78 -15.72 18.42
CA LEU A 57 8.70 -16.85 18.62
C LEU A 57 8.34 -18.05 17.75
N ALA A 58 7.04 -18.36 17.61
CA ALA A 58 6.57 -19.43 16.75
C ALA A 58 6.89 -19.13 15.28
N ASP A 59 6.66 -17.90 14.82
CA ASP A 59 6.98 -17.52 13.45
C ASP A 59 8.48 -17.57 13.16
N ARG A 60 9.30 -17.07 14.10
CA ARG A 60 10.76 -17.08 14.01
C ARG A 60 11.34 -18.48 13.82
N SER A 61 10.69 -19.50 14.39
CA SER A 61 11.15 -20.89 14.30
C SER A 61 10.91 -21.56 12.93
N LYS A 62 10.12 -20.94 12.04
CA LYS A 62 9.81 -21.53 10.73
C LYS A 62 11.06 -21.66 9.85
N PRO A 63 11.18 -22.74 9.03
CA PRO A 63 12.38 -23.00 8.22
C PRO A 63 12.77 -21.86 7.25
N HIS A 64 11.78 -21.22 6.62
CA HIS A 64 12.01 -20.09 5.72
C HIS A 64 12.35 -18.78 6.47
N ARG A 65 12.21 -18.74 7.80
CA ARG A 65 12.48 -17.56 8.65
C ARG A 65 13.83 -17.65 9.35
N ASN A 66 14.26 -18.85 9.70
CA ASN A 66 15.54 -19.14 10.35
C ASN A 66 16.68 -19.47 9.35
N GLY A 67 16.40 -19.50 8.05
CA GLY A 67 17.39 -19.73 6.99
C GLY A 67 17.64 -21.20 6.65
N GLN A 68 16.86 -22.14 7.18
CA GLN A 68 16.94 -23.55 6.77
C GLN A 68 16.49 -23.78 5.33
N THR A 69 15.53 -22.97 4.85
CA THR A 69 15.08 -22.98 3.45
C THR A 69 15.05 -21.57 2.89
N ALA A 70 15.20 -21.44 1.58
CA ALA A 70 14.89 -20.19 0.91
C ALA A 70 13.42 -19.82 1.17
N GLY A 71 13.16 -18.52 1.29
CA GLY A 71 11.84 -17.97 1.58
C GLY A 71 11.61 -16.70 0.78
N MET A 72 10.43 -16.12 0.91
CA MET A 72 10.09 -14.87 0.26
C MET A 72 10.77 -13.68 0.94
N GLY A 73 10.94 -12.61 0.17
CA GLY A 73 11.43 -11.32 0.62
C GLY A 73 12.95 -11.26 0.64
N THR A 74 13.48 -10.45 -0.28
CA THR A 74 14.88 -9.97 -0.23
C THR A 74 15.14 -9.25 1.08
N TYR A 75 14.16 -8.47 1.55
CA TYR A 75 14.16 -7.87 2.87
C TYR A 75 12.95 -8.35 3.66
N ARG A 76 13.15 -8.60 4.95
CA ARG A 76 12.11 -9.19 5.80
C ARG A 76 11.93 -8.35 7.05
N TYR A 77 10.69 -8.07 7.40
CA TYR A 77 10.35 -7.20 8.53
C TYR A 77 9.30 -7.86 9.42
N TYR A 78 9.45 -7.68 10.72
CA TYR A 78 8.34 -7.83 11.64
C TYR A 78 7.65 -6.47 11.88
N ILE A 79 6.33 -6.48 11.99
CA ILE A 79 5.55 -5.33 12.44
C ILE A 79 4.73 -5.71 13.67
N CYS A 80 4.84 -4.92 14.74
CA CYS A 80 4.11 -5.18 15.98
C CYS A 80 3.78 -3.88 16.72
N PRO A 81 2.83 -3.89 17.66
CA PRO A 81 2.72 -2.86 18.67
C PRO A 81 4.05 -2.59 19.39
N GLU A 82 4.26 -1.34 19.81
CA GLU A 82 5.44 -0.94 20.58
C GLU A 82 5.66 -1.84 21.81
N GLY A 83 6.89 -2.34 21.98
CA GLY A 83 7.30 -3.11 23.16
C GLY A 83 7.10 -4.63 23.09
N ILE A 84 6.53 -5.19 22.02
CA ILE A 84 6.36 -6.66 21.89
C ILE A 84 7.66 -7.36 21.48
N ILE A 85 8.36 -6.80 20.49
CA ILE A 85 9.61 -7.32 19.94
C ILE A 85 10.68 -6.24 20.16
N ASP A 86 11.81 -6.63 20.74
CA ASP A 86 13.01 -5.79 20.82
C ASP A 86 13.96 -6.10 19.66
N ILE A 87 14.81 -5.13 19.30
CA ILE A 87 15.86 -5.27 18.29
C ILE A 87 16.80 -6.43 18.64
N ALA A 88 17.09 -6.64 19.93
CA ALA A 88 17.94 -7.74 20.40
C ALA A 88 17.32 -9.13 20.17
N ASP A 89 15.99 -9.21 20.01
CA ASP A 89 15.30 -10.49 19.75
C ASP A 89 15.27 -10.88 18.27
N LEU A 90 15.59 -9.93 17.39
CA LEU A 90 15.45 -10.10 15.94
C LEU A 90 16.45 -11.13 15.41
N PRO A 91 16.02 -11.99 14.47
CA PRO A 91 16.95 -12.79 13.71
C PRO A 91 17.88 -11.90 12.88
N ASN A 92 19.02 -12.46 12.48
CA ASN A 92 19.99 -11.71 11.70
C ASN A 92 19.37 -11.17 10.41
N ALA A 93 19.71 -9.93 10.04
CA ALA A 93 19.19 -9.24 8.86
C ALA A 93 17.66 -9.06 8.80
N TRP A 94 16.92 -9.20 9.91
CA TRP A 94 15.49 -8.87 9.98
C TRP A 94 15.23 -7.45 10.45
N GLY A 95 14.35 -6.74 9.75
CA GLY A 95 13.90 -5.41 10.15
C GLY A 95 12.75 -5.45 11.16
N LEU A 96 12.54 -4.32 11.84
CA LEU A 96 11.49 -4.15 12.84
C LEU A 96 10.75 -2.83 12.66
N LEU A 97 9.43 -2.93 12.64
CA LEU A 97 8.49 -1.83 12.57
C LEU A 97 7.63 -1.84 13.83
N TRP A 98 7.63 -0.74 14.56
CA TRP A 98 6.69 -0.54 15.65
C TRP A 98 5.49 0.28 15.21
N VAL A 99 4.32 -0.11 15.70
CA VAL A 99 3.07 0.63 15.52
C VAL A 99 2.68 1.22 16.87
N ASN A 100 2.59 2.56 16.91
CA ASN A 100 2.13 3.24 18.12
C ASN A 100 0.61 3.13 18.28
N LYS A 101 0.08 3.57 19.42
CA LYS A 101 -1.37 3.57 19.71
C LYS A 101 -2.22 4.37 18.71
N ARG A 102 -1.62 5.29 17.95
CA ARG A 102 -2.29 6.10 16.91
C ARG A 102 -2.19 5.48 15.51
N GLY A 103 -1.59 4.29 15.38
CA GLY A 103 -1.41 3.59 14.10
C GLY A 103 -0.23 4.10 13.25
N HIS A 104 0.65 4.94 13.80
CA HIS A 104 1.84 5.38 13.09
C HIS A 104 2.95 4.33 13.16
N VAL A 105 3.56 4.06 12.00
CA VAL A 105 4.67 3.12 11.87
C VAL A 105 6.00 3.84 12.08
N LYS A 106 6.79 3.36 13.05
CA LYS A 106 8.16 3.79 13.35
C LYS A 106 9.13 2.65 13.06
N ILE A 107 10.12 2.90 12.20
CA ILE A 107 11.17 1.92 11.91
C ILE A 107 12.17 1.89 13.07
N LYS A 108 12.58 0.68 13.46
CA LYS A 108 13.57 0.43 14.51
C LYS A 108 14.83 -0.25 13.99
N ALA A 109 14.67 -1.15 13.04
CA ALA A 109 15.77 -1.85 12.38
C ALA A 109 15.40 -2.18 10.93
N GLY A 110 16.40 -2.41 10.08
CA GLY A 110 16.20 -2.85 8.70
C GLY A 110 16.94 -2.01 7.66
N HIS A 111 16.98 -2.50 6.41
CA HIS A 111 17.67 -1.85 5.30
C HIS A 111 17.24 -0.40 5.05
N VAL A 112 15.99 -0.05 5.37
CA VAL A 112 15.49 1.32 5.18
C VAL A 112 16.28 2.32 6.05
N CYS A 113 16.74 1.90 7.23
CA CYS A 113 17.55 2.73 8.12
C CYS A 113 18.90 3.13 7.48
N CYS A 114 19.48 2.26 6.66
CA CYS A 114 20.75 2.53 5.98
C CYS A 114 20.64 3.72 5.00
N HIS A 115 19.45 3.96 4.45
CA HIS A 115 19.20 5.10 3.56
C HIS A 115 18.98 6.42 4.31
N ILE A 116 18.58 6.36 5.59
CA ILE A 116 18.33 7.54 6.42
C ILE A 116 19.65 8.22 6.80
N PHE A 117 20.69 7.42 7.10
CA PHE A 117 21.91 7.94 7.72
C PHE A 117 22.92 8.57 6.74
N SER A 118 22.97 8.18 5.46
CA SER A 118 23.99 8.74 4.55
C SER A 118 23.60 8.91 3.08
N GLY A 119 22.31 8.90 2.73
CA GLY A 119 21.89 9.16 1.34
C GLY A 119 22.51 8.19 0.32
N TYR A 120 23.00 8.70 -0.81
CA TYR A 120 23.66 7.92 -1.87
C TYR A 120 25.14 7.71 -1.55
N GLY A 121 25.60 6.44 -1.42
CA GLY A 121 27.00 6.11 -1.14
C GLY A 121 27.20 4.78 -0.39
N VAL A 122 28.26 4.70 0.43
CA VAL A 122 28.67 3.48 1.17
C VAL A 122 27.55 2.93 2.07
N ALA A 123 26.77 3.81 2.73
CA ALA A 123 25.65 3.36 3.55
C ALA A 123 24.54 2.68 2.73
N ARG A 124 24.40 3.00 1.43
CA ARG A 124 23.48 2.27 0.54
C ARG A 124 23.96 0.84 0.32
N GLN A 125 25.27 0.60 0.23
CA GLN A 125 25.82 -0.75 0.14
C GLN A 125 25.62 -1.55 1.43
N MET A 126 25.49 -0.88 2.58
CA MET A 126 25.13 -1.55 3.84
C MET A 126 23.72 -2.14 3.81
N SER A 127 22.84 -1.73 2.90
CA SER A 127 21.55 -2.40 2.69
C SER A 127 21.74 -3.87 2.31
N ASN A 128 22.84 -4.22 1.63
CA ASN A 128 23.14 -5.59 1.24
C ASN A 128 23.31 -6.54 2.43
N PHE A 129 23.72 -6.02 3.60
CA PHE A 129 23.79 -6.80 4.82
C PHE A 129 22.41 -7.32 5.27
N TRP A 130 21.34 -6.60 4.92
CA TRP A 130 19.97 -6.94 5.28
C TRP A 130 19.29 -7.86 4.26
N ARG A 131 20.01 -8.28 3.21
CA ARG A 131 19.45 -9.10 2.14
C ARG A 131 19.42 -10.56 2.55
N HIS A 132 18.30 -11.20 2.28
CA HIS A 132 18.13 -12.65 2.33
C HIS A 132 18.16 -13.21 0.92
N ASP A 133 18.57 -14.47 0.80
CA ASP A 133 18.40 -15.22 -0.45
C ASP A 133 16.91 -15.54 -0.62
N ALA A 134 16.28 -14.83 -1.55
CA ALA A 134 14.85 -14.89 -1.77
C ALA A 134 14.52 -15.93 -2.85
N ASP A 135 13.48 -16.72 -2.64
CA ASP A 135 12.98 -17.62 -3.68
C ASP A 135 12.26 -16.81 -4.78
N LEU A 136 13.03 -16.30 -5.73
CA LEU A 136 12.54 -15.45 -6.81
C LEU A 136 11.55 -16.17 -7.72
N ARG A 137 11.69 -17.50 -7.87
CA ARG A 137 10.76 -18.29 -8.68
C ARG A 137 9.40 -18.33 -8.02
N PHE A 138 9.36 -18.64 -6.72
CA PHE A 138 8.11 -18.63 -5.96
C PHE A 138 7.46 -17.24 -5.91
N GLU A 139 8.26 -16.17 -5.76
CA GLU A 139 7.75 -14.81 -5.79
C GLU A 139 7.13 -14.43 -7.14
N LEU A 140 7.74 -14.86 -8.25
CA LEU A 140 7.21 -14.62 -9.59
C LEU A 140 5.89 -15.36 -9.80
N ASP A 141 5.82 -16.65 -9.42
CA ASP A 141 4.60 -17.45 -9.51
C ASP A 141 3.48 -16.84 -8.65
N MET A 142 3.82 -16.35 -7.45
CA MET A 142 2.90 -15.65 -6.57
C MET A 142 2.40 -14.34 -7.19
N LEU A 143 3.27 -13.57 -7.86
CA LEU A 143 2.91 -12.31 -8.51
C LEU A 143 1.97 -12.59 -9.68
N ALA A 144 2.30 -13.57 -10.51
CA ALA A 144 1.46 -14.01 -11.62
C ALA A 144 0.08 -14.48 -11.13
N HIS A 145 0.04 -15.36 -10.12
CA HIS A 145 -1.20 -15.84 -9.53
C HIS A 145 -2.04 -14.69 -8.92
N SER A 146 -1.39 -13.71 -8.30
CA SER A 146 -2.08 -12.53 -7.75
C SER A 146 -2.67 -11.65 -8.85
N LEU A 147 -1.98 -11.50 -9.98
CA LEU A 147 -2.46 -10.73 -11.13
C LEU A 147 -3.68 -11.38 -11.79
N VAL A 148 -3.69 -12.70 -11.96
CA VAL A 148 -4.83 -13.42 -12.57
C VAL A 148 -6.15 -13.16 -11.83
N ARG A 149 -6.13 -12.94 -10.51
CA ARG A 149 -7.34 -12.59 -9.74
C ARG A 149 -7.97 -11.26 -10.16
N PHE A 150 -7.19 -10.35 -10.73
CA PHE A 150 -7.68 -9.05 -11.21
C PHE A 150 -8.07 -9.07 -12.69
N GLY A 151 -7.97 -10.23 -13.36
CA GLY A 151 -8.14 -10.38 -14.80
C GLY A 151 -6.82 -10.19 -15.56
N ASP A 152 -6.89 -10.32 -16.88
CA ASP A 152 -5.72 -10.00 -17.72
C ASP A 152 -5.31 -8.53 -17.47
N PRO A 153 -4.02 -8.22 -17.27
CA PRO A 153 -3.57 -6.87 -16.98
C PRO A 153 -4.01 -5.82 -18.00
N GLU A 154 -4.13 -6.19 -19.29
CA GLU A 154 -4.53 -5.25 -20.33
C GLU A 154 -6.05 -5.01 -20.33
N GLU A 155 -6.84 -6.04 -20.00
CA GLU A 155 -8.28 -5.90 -19.76
C GLU A 155 -8.54 -5.01 -18.54
N ALA A 156 -7.86 -5.27 -17.43
CA ALA A 156 -7.99 -4.49 -16.20
C ALA A 156 -7.62 -3.01 -16.44
N LYS A 157 -6.55 -2.74 -17.18
CA LYS A 157 -6.14 -1.39 -17.57
C LYS A 157 -7.19 -0.70 -18.44
N THR A 158 -7.80 -1.41 -19.38
CA THR A 158 -8.87 -0.89 -20.24
C THR A 158 -10.11 -0.57 -19.41
N MET A 159 -10.50 -1.46 -18.51
CA MET A 159 -11.62 -1.28 -17.59
C MET A 159 -11.42 -0.08 -16.68
N VAL A 160 -10.26 0.05 -16.04
CA VAL A 160 -9.93 1.19 -15.16
C VAL A 160 -9.95 2.51 -15.94
N ARG A 161 -9.41 2.53 -17.17
CA ARG A 161 -9.46 3.71 -18.03
C ARG A 161 -10.90 4.07 -18.41
N GLY A 162 -11.73 3.09 -18.75
CA GLY A 162 -13.15 3.29 -19.04
C GLY A 162 -13.90 3.87 -17.84
N ALA A 163 -13.77 3.25 -16.67
CA ALA A 163 -14.39 3.71 -15.44
C ALA A 163 -13.95 5.14 -15.07
N THR A 164 -12.66 5.46 -15.21
CA THR A 164 -12.13 6.81 -14.93
C THR A 164 -12.74 7.87 -15.86
N ARG A 165 -12.94 7.54 -17.14
CA ARG A 165 -13.60 8.42 -18.12
C ARG A 165 -15.06 8.65 -17.76
N GLU A 166 -15.80 7.60 -17.42
CA GLU A 166 -17.20 7.72 -17.00
C GLU A 166 -17.36 8.53 -15.72
N VAL A 167 -16.51 8.34 -14.73
CA VAL A 167 -16.49 9.16 -13.51
C VAL A 167 -16.27 10.64 -13.85
N SER A 168 -15.33 10.92 -14.75
CA SER A 168 -15.06 12.29 -15.20
C SER A 168 -16.26 12.90 -15.96
N ARG A 169 -16.92 12.09 -16.81
CA ARG A 169 -18.12 12.49 -17.55
C ARG A 169 -19.27 12.81 -16.60
N LEU A 170 -19.56 11.92 -15.66
CA LEU A 170 -20.62 12.09 -14.66
C LEU A 170 -20.34 13.29 -13.74
N ALA A 171 -19.08 13.51 -13.34
CA ALA A 171 -18.71 14.67 -12.54
C ALA A 171 -19.01 16.00 -13.28
N ASN A 172 -18.70 16.07 -14.57
CA ASN A 172 -19.02 17.24 -15.40
C ASN A 172 -20.53 17.45 -15.55
N GLU A 173 -21.28 16.36 -15.76
CA GLU A 173 -22.74 16.40 -15.87
C GLU A 173 -23.41 16.86 -14.57
N VAL A 174 -22.96 16.34 -13.42
CA VAL A 174 -23.41 16.77 -12.09
C VAL A 174 -23.11 18.25 -11.85
N ASN A 175 -21.92 18.72 -12.24
CA ASN A 175 -21.57 20.13 -12.12
C ASN A 175 -22.50 21.02 -12.98
N LYS A 176 -22.77 20.61 -14.22
CA LYS A 176 -23.69 21.33 -15.11
C LYS A 176 -25.11 21.38 -14.54
N LEU A 177 -25.65 20.24 -14.10
CA LEU A 177 -26.98 20.18 -13.48
C LEU A 177 -27.07 21.03 -12.22
N ASN A 178 -26.00 21.09 -11.41
CA ASN A 178 -25.94 21.95 -10.24
C ASN A 178 -25.97 23.44 -10.60
N GLU A 179 -25.33 23.85 -11.70
CA GLU A 179 -25.39 25.22 -12.19
C GLU A 179 -26.79 25.57 -12.72
N GLU A 180 -27.40 24.68 -13.49
CA GLU A 180 -28.78 24.84 -13.97
C GLU A 180 -29.76 24.95 -12.81
N LEU A 181 -29.66 24.06 -11.81
CA LEU A 181 -30.50 24.10 -10.61
C LEU A 181 -30.35 25.44 -9.85
N LYS A 182 -29.12 25.98 -9.75
CA LYS A 182 -28.88 27.29 -9.13
C LYS A 182 -29.55 28.42 -9.92
N ARG A 183 -29.47 28.39 -11.25
CA ARG A 183 -30.15 29.38 -12.11
C ARG A 183 -31.66 29.29 -11.94
N THR A 184 -32.26 28.10 -12.07
CA THR A 184 -33.71 27.90 -11.91
C THR A 184 -34.20 28.34 -10.53
N ARG A 185 -33.43 28.08 -9.45
CA ARG A 185 -33.76 28.56 -8.10
C ARG A 185 -33.75 30.08 -8.02
N THR A 186 -32.78 30.72 -8.68
CA THR A 186 -32.65 32.18 -8.75
C THR A 186 -33.81 32.79 -9.54
N ASP A 187 -34.13 32.23 -10.71
CA ASP A 187 -35.24 32.68 -11.55
C ASP A 187 -36.58 32.53 -10.83
N ARG A 188 -36.80 31.38 -10.16
CA ARG A 188 -37.99 31.14 -9.35
C ARG A 188 -38.12 32.14 -8.20
N PHE A 189 -37.02 32.50 -7.55
CA PHE A 189 -37.00 33.53 -6.51
C PHE A 189 -37.41 34.90 -7.07
N TRP A 190 -36.85 35.31 -8.20
CA TRP A 190 -37.19 36.58 -8.85
C TRP A 190 -38.63 36.63 -9.34
N LEU A 191 -39.14 35.55 -9.94
CA LEU A 191 -40.53 35.41 -10.36
C LEU A 191 -41.50 35.53 -9.18
N ALA A 192 -41.20 34.88 -8.06
CA ALA A 192 -42.02 34.99 -6.85
C ALA A 192 -42.08 36.44 -6.33
N ARG A 193 -40.93 37.12 -6.29
CA ARG A 193 -40.83 38.53 -5.89
C ARG A 193 -41.57 39.47 -6.86
N TYR A 194 -41.53 39.18 -8.15
CA TYR A 194 -42.22 39.97 -9.16
C TYR A 194 -43.74 39.82 -9.01
N LYS A 195 -44.25 38.59 -8.85
CA LYS A 195 -45.67 38.31 -8.57
C LYS A 195 -46.16 39.03 -7.31
N GLU A 196 -45.36 39.05 -6.24
CA GLU A 196 -45.70 39.74 -5.00
C GLU A 196 -45.82 41.27 -5.20
N LYS A 197 -44.96 41.85 -6.05
CA LYS A 197 -44.92 43.31 -6.27
C LYS A 197 -45.96 43.82 -7.28
N TYR A 198 -46.27 43.03 -8.32
CA TYR A 198 -47.08 43.49 -9.45
C TYR A 198 -48.40 42.72 -9.65
N GLY A 199 -48.69 41.71 -8.81
CA GLY A 199 -49.85 40.83 -8.99
C GLY A 199 -49.64 39.77 -10.08
N GLU A 200 -50.59 38.86 -10.25
CA GLU A 200 -50.54 37.86 -11.32
C GLU A 200 -50.89 38.49 -12.67
N LEU A 201 -50.17 38.10 -13.73
CA LEU A 201 -50.54 38.42 -15.11
C LEU A 201 -51.84 37.67 -15.45
N THR A 202 -52.97 38.39 -15.42
CA THR A 202 -54.25 37.92 -15.93
C THR A 202 -54.21 37.97 -17.46
N HIS A 203 -54.40 36.82 -18.09
CA HIS A 203 -54.69 36.74 -19.52
C HIS A 203 -56.20 36.94 -19.72
N ASP A 204 -56.57 38.14 -20.16
CA ASP A 204 -57.84 38.36 -20.87
C ASP A 204 -57.72 37.85 -22.31
#